data_AF-A0A6N2TME2-F1
#
_entry.id   AF-A0A6N2TME2-F1
#
_cell.length_a   1.000
_cell.length_b   1.000
_cell.length_c   1.000
_cell.angle_alpha   90.00
_cell.angle_beta   90.00
_cell.angle_gamma   90.00
#
_symmetry.space_group_name_H-M   'P 1'
#
loop_
_entity.id
_entity.type
_entity.pdbx_description
1 polymer ?
#
loop_
_entity_poly.entity_id
_entity_poly.type
_entity_poly.pdbx_seq_one_letter_code
_entity_poly.pdbx_strand_id
1 'polypeptide(L)'
;MGRGVSTVPQKRLKRGLKGTATDLMLCLIAGIGLWAAFPDVSLPLLVIPSFALVLSRVDRVGAWRAFAYMLTCGMTFWLLLIPWTIQATGGSKLPWIALSFVEAFFFAVWASLESGLMRLSWANSAAGQAFVTAVSWVGIEQLRSHFPWSGFPWGNLAYPQVATPLGRLAPWGGEVLVSAVVVVCAVLLRRSFDFSREDQHWYSRPLCFASACAIVIIPMALPLHASQEEGSITVAAIQGNIELPALETYAQIGKVTGNHARLTSELAQTGEKIDLVVWGESSTDRDPKYNRLIADLISSSAKDINAPILVGITRVEQDRRYNYMGVWYPDSGLSESYYGKQIPVPFGEYIPARSLVSRLATEAAQVGIDLEAVENSSRFDVQLEDGRTVPLALGICFEVAYEDLLAEGVNAGGQIIVIPSNNYHFGTSAEGAQQAQISQFRAIEFARSTVQASTTGNSVLVRPNGSLLSQSGRMQSATLTGDLPLRSSLTWAAHFAPYSAKISWVLTGILLVALAFQTISRSHRKRR
;
A
#
# COMPACT_ATOMS: atom_id res chain seq x y z
N MET A 1 2.15 -51.80 -23.71
CA MET A 1 2.76 -50.54 -24.19
C MET A 1 2.76 -49.51 -23.06
N GLY A 2 3.83 -49.49 -22.26
CA GLY A 2 3.96 -48.55 -21.14
C GLY A 2 4.43 -47.19 -21.63
N ARG A 3 3.62 -46.14 -21.45
CA ARG A 3 4.04 -44.76 -21.66
C ARG A 3 5.03 -44.39 -20.54
N GLY A 4 6.31 -44.35 -20.89
CA GLY A 4 7.35 -43.83 -20.02
C GLY A 4 7.08 -42.37 -19.70
N VAL A 5 6.86 -42.06 -18.42
CA VAL A 5 6.90 -40.69 -17.91
C VAL A 5 8.37 -40.26 -17.95
N SER A 6 8.77 -39.63 -19.05
CA SER A 6 10.06 -38.95 -19.17
C SER A 6 10.11 -37.79 -18.18
N THR A 7 10.66 -38.02 -16.99
CA THR A 7 11.11 -36.94 -16.11
C THR A 7 12.47 -36.47 -16.60
N VAL A 8 12.50 -35.52 -17.54
CA VAL A 8 13.75 -34.82 -17.89
C VAL A 8 14.26 -34.13 -16.61
N PRO A 9 15.44 -34.48 -16.09
CA PRO A 9 16.02 -33.74 -14.99
C PRO A 9 16.40 -32.36 -15.52
N GLN A 10 15.79 -31.29 -15.02
CA GLN A 10 16.31 -29.94 -15.22
C GLN A 10 17.75 -29.90 -14.67
N LYS A 11 18.76 -30.02 -15.55
CA LYS A 11 20.17 -29.91 -15.18
C LYS A 11 20.42 -28.49 -14.67
N ARG A 12 20.74 -28.37 -13.37
CA ARG A 12 21.20 -27.10 -12.78
C ARG A 12 22.50 -26.66 -13.47
N LEU A 13 22.47 -25.52 -14.14
CA LEU A 13 23.62 -24.95 -14.83
C LEU A 13 24.72 -24.57 -13.81
N LYS A 14 25.88 -25.24 -13.87
CA LYS A 14 27.09 -24.77 -13.21
C LYS A 14 27.65 -23.60 -14.02
N ARG A 15 27.32 -22.37 -13.63
CA ARG A 15 27.88 -21.13 -14.21
C ARG A 15 29.18 -20.73 -13.52
N GLY A 16 30.17 -20.28 -14.30
CA GLY A 16 31.41 -19.68 -13.80
C GLY A 16 31.22 -18.25 -13.27
N LEU A 17 32.31 -17.64 -12.76
CA LEU A 17 32.33 -16.30 -12.16
C LEU A 17 31.72 -15.20 -13.06
N LYS A 18 32.10 -15.16 -14.35
CA LYS A 18 31.56 -14.18 -15.32
C LYS A 18 30.04 -14.28 -15.47
N GLY A 19 29.48 -15.49 -15.49
CA GLY A 19 28.03 -15.69 -15.58
C GLY A 19 27.29 -15.20 -14.32
N THR A 20 27.92 -15.33 -13.14
CA THR A 20 27.32 -14.86 -11.89
C THR A 20 27.27 -13.32 -11.83
N ALA A 21 28.31 -12.64 -12.32
CA ALA A 21 28.33 -11.17 -12.39
C ALA A 21 27.25 -10.61 -13.33
N THR A 22 27.08 -11.21 -14.52
CA THR A 22 26.00 -10.83 -15.45
C THR A 22 24.62 -11.03 -14.82
N ASP A 23 24.40 -12.16 -14.13
CA ASP A 23 23.11 -12.43 -13.49
C ASP A 23 22.79 -11.42 -12.39
N LEU A 24 23.79 -11.02 -11.58
CA LEU A 24 23.63 -9.97 -10.57
C LEU A 24 23.30 -8.61 -11.21
N MET A 25 23.97 -8.25 -12.31
CA MET A 25 23.67 -7.02 -13.05
C MET A 25 22.22 -7.00 -13.56
N LEU A 26 21.73 -8.12 -14.09
CA LEU A 26 20.32 -8.22 -14.52
C LEU A 26 19.35 -8.10 -13.34
N CYS A 27 19.72 -8.59 -12.15
CA CYS A 27 18.92 -8.42 -10.93
C CYS A 27 18.89 -6.95 -10.46
N LEU A 28 20.01 -6.23 -10.57
CA LEU A 28 20.05 -4.77 -10.31
C LEU A 28 19.11 -4.03 -11.29
N ILE A 29 19.20 -4.34 -12.59
CA ILE A 29 18.33 -3.72 -13.61
C ILE A 29 16.85 -4.01 -13.33
N ALA A 30 16.52 -5.26 -12.96
CA ALA A 30 15.16 -5.63 -12.55
C ALA A 30 14.69 -4.82 -11.34
N GLY A 31 15.53 -4.68 -10.30
CA GLY A 31 15.21 -3.87 -9.12
C GLY A 31 14.96 -2.39 -9.44
N ILE A 32 15.79 -1.78 -10.32
CA ILE A 32 15.59 -0.41 -10.81
C ILE A 32 14.28 -0.30 -11.57
N GLY A 33 13.98 -1.24 -12.47
CA GLY A 33 12.75 -1.19 -13.25
C GLY A 33 11.50 -1.43 -12.41
N LEU A 34 11.57 -2.25 -11.34
CA LEU A 34 10.49 -2.38 -10.35
C LEU A 34 10.27 -1.05 -9.62
N TRP A 35 11.34 -0.40 -9.16
CA TRP A 35 11.26 0.90 -8.49
C TRP A 35 10.66 1.97 -9.40
N ALA A 36 11.08 2.01 -10.67
CA ALA A 36 10.61 2.97 -11.66
C ALA A 36 9.10 2.88 -11.94
N ALA A 37 8.43 1.78 -11.55
CA ALA A 37 6.98 1.67 -11.63
C ALA A 37 6.24 2.50 -10.58
N PHE A 38 6.91 2.88 -9.50
CA PHE A 38 6.33 3.66 -8.40
C PHE A 38 6.61 5.15 -8.58
N PRO A 39 5.83 6.02 -7.90
CA PRO A 39 6.12 7.45 -7.87
C PRO A 39 7.53 7.75 -7.29
N ASP A 40 8.23 8.75 -7.82
CA ASP A 40 7.75 9.76 -8.79
C ASP A 40 8.03 9.41 -10.27
N VAL A 41 8.61 8.24 -10.56
CA VAL A 41 8.93 7.85 -11.95
C VAL A 41 7.69 7.37 -12.70
N SER A 42 6.82 6.60 -12.03
CA SER A 42 5.47 6.24 -12.50
C SER A 42 5.43 5.58 -13.88
N LEU A 43 6.31 4.60 -14.13
CA LEU A 43 6.34 3.77 -15.34
C LEU A 43 5.77 2.36 -15.06
N PRO A 44 4.45 2.20 -14.84
CA PRO A 44 3.86 0.97 -14.30
C PRO A 44 4.00 -0.25 -15.22
N LEU A 45 4.21 -0.03 -16.52
CA LEU A 45 4.46 -1.10 -17.48
C LEU A 45 5.78 -1.83 -17.25
N LEU A 46 6.71 -1.26 -16.45
CA LEU A 46 7.99 -1.90 -16.13
C LEU A 46 7.88 -3.03 -15.09
N VAL A 47 6.77 -3.13 -14.34
CA VAL A 47 6.62 -4.17 -13.31
C VAL A 47 6.75 -5.57 -13.91
N ILE A 48 5.98 -5.86 -14.96
CA ILE A 48 5.94 -7.18 -15.62
C ILE A 48 7.31 -7.58 -16.23
N PRO A 49 7.96 -6.76 -17.10
CA PRO A 49 9.25 -7.13 -17.67
C PRO A 49 10.37 -7.19 -16.63
N SER A 50 10.38 -6.33 -15.61
CA SER A 50 11.38 -6.41 -14.53
C SER A 50 11.23 -7.67 -13.70
N PHE A 51 9.99 -8.03 -13.34
CA PHE A 51 9.74 -9.28 -12.61
C PHE A 51 10.08 -10.51 -13.46
N ALA A 52 9.73 -10.49 -14.75
CA ALA A 52 10.11 -11.54 -15.71
C ALA A 52 11.64 -11.70 -15.81
N LEU A 53 12.38 -10.58 -15.78
CA LEU A 53 13.83 -10.57 -15.84
C LEU A 53 14.46 -11.24 -14.61
N VAL A 54 14.06 -10.86 -13.39
CA VAL A 54 14.60 -11.50 -12.17
C VAL A 54 14.18 -12.96 -12.06
N LEU A 55 12.93 -13.29 -12.44
CA LEU A 55 12.45 -14.67 -12.45
C LEU A 55 13.29 -15.56 -13.38
N SER A 56 13.77 -15.02 -14.50
CA SER A 56 14.65 -15.74 -15.44
C SER A 56 15.99 -16.15 -14.82
N ARG A 57 16.38 -15.56 -13.68
CA ARG A 57 17.61 -15.88 -12.92
C ARG A 57 17.35 -16.79 -11.72
N VAL A 58 16.15 -16.72 -11.15
CA VAL A 58 15.78 -17.37 -9.89
C VAL A 58 15.25 -18.80 -10.11
N ASP A 59 14.41 -19.02 -11.12
CA ASP A 59 13.59 -20.24 -11.24
C ASP A 59 14.37 -21.53 -11.59
N ARG A 60 15.65 -21.41 -11.99
CA ARG A 60 16.49 -22.52 -12.48
C ARG A 60 17.77 -22.77 -11.72
N VAL A 61 18.03 -21.97 -10.68
CA VAL A 61 19.24 -22.09 -9.88
C VAL A 61 18.95 -22.79 -8.56
N GLY A 62 19.98 -23.12 -7.78
CA GLY A 62 19.81 -23.64 -6.43
C GLY A 62 19.33 -22.53 -5.48
N ALA A 63 18.64 -22.93 -4.40
CA ALA A 63 18.03 -22.01 -3.42
C ALA A 63 18.95 -20.87 -2.98
N TRP A 64 20.22 -21.15 -2.65
CA TRP A 64 21.17 -20.12 -2.22
C TRP A 64 21.50 -19.08 -3.30
N ARG A 65 21.57 -19.49 -4.58
CA ARG A 65 21.79 -18.54 -5.68
C ARG A 65 20.53 -17.71 -5.95
N ALA A 66 19.37 -18.37 -5.91
CA ALA A 66 18.08 -17.70 -6.03
C ALA A 66 17.91 -16.63 -4.92
N PHE A 67 18.28 -16.98 -3.68
CA PHE A 67 18.35 -16.06 -2.55
C PHE A 67 19.22 -14.85 -2.88
N ALA A 68 20.48 -15.05 -3.27
CA ALA A 68 21.41 -13.95 -3.53
C ALA A 68 20.96 -13.03 -4.68
N TYR A 69 20.42 -13.61 -5.76
CA TYR A 69 19.90 -12.85 -6.90
C TYR A 69 18.68 -12.01 -6.52
N MET A 70 17.74 -12.58 -5.79
CA MET A 70 16.54 -11.86 -5.38
C MET A 70 16.83 -10.88 -4.25
N LEU A 71 17.79 -11.16 -3.36
CA LEU A 71 18.28 -10.18 -2.39
C LEU A 71 18.89 -8.97 -3.10
N THR A 72 19.66 -9.19 -4.17
CA THR A 72 20.23 -8.09 -4.97
C THR A 72 19.12 -7.25 -5.61
N CYS A 73 18.15 -7.88 -6.26
CA CYS A 73 16.98 -7.20 -6.85
C CYS A 73 16.18 -6.43 -5.79
N GLY A 74 15.85 -7.09 -4.68
CA GLY A 74 15.08 -6.53 -3.57
C GLY A 74 15.79 -5.36 -2.90
N MET A 75 17.10 -5.47 -2.62
CA MET A 75 17.86 -4.38 -2.05
C MET A 75 17.88 -3.16 -2.97
N THR A 76 18.06 -3.36 -4.28
CA THR A 76 17.99 -2.26 -5.25
C THR A 76 16.61 -1.61 -5.27
N PHE A 77 15.54 -2.42 -5.30
CA PHE A 77 14.17 -1.92 -5.28
C PHE A 77 13.88 -1.10 -4.01
N TRP A 78 14.11 -1.68 -2.83
CA TRP A 78 13.74 -1.06 -1.56
C TRP A 78 14.59 0.15 -1.20
N LEU A 79 15.91 0.10 -1.42
CA LEU A 79 16.76 1.26 -1.18
C LEU A 79 16.32 2.48 -2.00
N LEU A 80 15.86 2.27 -3.24
CA LEU A 80 15.36 3.34 -4.10
C LEU A 80 13.91 3.74 -3.77
N LEU A 81 13.08 2.80 -3.31
CA LEU A 81 11.66 3.04 -3.05
C LEU A 81 11.40 3.85 -1.79
N ILE A 82 12.15 3.57 -0.71
CA ILE A 82 11.90 4.13 0.63
C ILE A 82 13.02 5.02 1.21
N PRO A 83 13.80 5.80 0.43
CA PRO A 83 14.83 6.69 0.98
C PRO A 83 14.24 7.79 1.88
N TRP A 84 12.94 8.04 1.80
CA TRP A 84 12.20 8.95 2.67
C TRP A 84 12.21 8.54 4.14
N THR A 85 12.50 7.27 4.45
CA THR A 85 12.69 6.80 5.84
C THR A 85 13.89 7.45 6.54
N ILE A 86 14.87 7.94 5.77
CA ILE A 86 15.99 8.72 6.31
C ILE A 86 15.44 10.02 6.94
N GLN A 87 14.53 10.71 6.25
CA GLN A 87 13.95 11.96 6.74
C GLN A 87 13.03 11.70 7.93
N ALA A 88 12.21 10.64 7.84
CA ALA A 88 11.29 10.23 8.89
C ALA A 88 11.97 9.94 10.23
N THR A 89 13.22 9.47 10.18
CA THR A 89 14.01 9.08 11.35
C THR A 89 15.08 10.11 11.73
N GLY A 90 14.87 11.38 11.37
CA GLY A 90 15.75 12.49 11.77
C GLY A 90 17.12 12.49 11.08
N GLY A 91 17.22 11.88 9.90
CA GLY A 91 18.44 11.81 9.09
C GLY A 91 19.22 10.50 9.20
N SER A 92 18.76 9.53 9.99
CA SER A 92 19.47 8.26 10.15
C SER A 92 19.34 7.35 8.93
N LYS A 93 20.48 6.85 8.44
CA LYS A 93 20.51 5.87 7.34
C LYS A 93 20.29 4.44 7.81
N LEU A 94 20.44 4.18 9.11
CA LEU A 94 20.38 2.83 9.66
C LEU A 94 18.95 2.23 9.53
N PRO A 95 17.88 2.92 9.94
CA PRO A 95 16.50 2.41 9.75
C PRO A 95 16.16 2.17 8.28
N TRP A 96 16.60 3.06 7.38
CA TRP A 96 16.41 2.91 5.94
C TRP A 96 17.03 1.62 5.40
N ILE A 97 18.31 1.38 5.72
CA ILE A 97 19.03 0.17 5.28
C ILE A 97 18.43 -1.07 5.94
N ALA A 98 18.11 -1.01 7.23
CA ALA A 98 17.55 -2.13 7.98
C ALA A 98 16.17 -2.56 7.44
N LEU A 99 15.26 -1.61 7.26
CA LEU A 99 13.94 -1.89 6.69
C LEU A 99 14.06 -2.40 5.25
N SER A 100 14.90 -1.77 4.42
CA SER A 100 15.16 -2.24 3.05
C SER A 100 15.69 -3.66 3.03
N PHE A 101 16.57 -4.01 3.97
CA PHE A 101 17.12 -5.36 4.09
C PHE A 101 16.06 -6.37 4.54
N VAL A 102 15.23 -6.05 5.52
CA VAL A 102 14.14 -6.94 5.98
C VAL A 102 13.17 -7.24 4.84
N GLU A 103 12.73 -6.21 4.11
CA GLU A 103 11.82 -6.40 2.98
C GLU A 103 12.48 -7.17 1.82
N ALA A 104 13.74 -6.85 1.49
CA ALA A 104 14.50 -7.60 0.49
C ALA A 104 14.77 -9.05 0.92
N PHE A 105 14.89 -9.31 2.23
CA PHE A 105 15.07 -10.64 2.78
C PHE A 105 13.82 -11.51 2.57
N PHE A 106 12.61 -10.98 2.77
CA PHE A 106 11.38 -11.70 2.41
C PHE A 106 11.37 -12.09 0.93
N PHE A 107 11.74 -11.17 0.03
CA PHE A 107 11.89 -11.48 -1.40
C PHE A 107 12.92 -12.60 -1.64
N ALA A 108 14.08 -12.54 -0.97
CA ALA A 108 15.13 -13.55 -1.08
C ALA A 108 14.70 -14.94 -0.55
N VAL A 109 13.93 -14.98 0.54
CA VAL A 109 13.30 -16.20 1.07
C VAL A 109 12.34 -16.77 0.04
N TRP A 110 11.45 -15.95 -0.54
CA TRP A 110 10.56 -16.40 -1.59
C TRP A 110 11.29 -17.01 -2.78
N ALA A 111 12.37 -16.38 -3.27
CA ALA A 111 13.15 -16.93 -4.37
C ALA A 111 13.77 -18.31 -4.04
N SER A 112 14.15 -18.51 -2.78
CA SER A 112 14.63 -19.82 -2.29
C SER A 112 13.52 -20.87 -2.29
N LEU A 113 12.32 -20.49 -1.83
CA LEU A 113 11.13 -21.34 -1.85
C LEU A 113 10.74 -21.68 -3.28
N GLU A 114 10.70 -20.70 -4.17
CA GLU A 114 10.38 -20.84 -5.59
C GLU A 114 11.32 -21.82 -6.28
N SER A 115 12.64 -21.71 -6.07
CA SER A 115 13.63 -22.69 -6.54
C SER A 115 13.36 -24.13 -6.05
N GLY A 116 12.76 -24.28 -4.86
CA GLY A 116 12.26 -25.55 -4.34
C GLY A 116 10.99 -26.00 -5.06
N LEU A 117 9.99 -25.13 -5.14
CA LEU A 117 8.68 -25.38 -5.72
C LEU A 117 8.74 -25.73 -7.22
N MET A 118 9.71 -25.19 -7.96
CA MET A 118 9.98 -25.56 -9.35
C MET A 118 10.38 -27.05 -9.54
N ARG A 119 10.59 -27.81 -8.46
CA ARG A 119 10.80 -29.26 -8.51
C ARG A 119 9.51 -30.07 -8.60
N LEU A 120 8.36 -29.45 -8.32
CA LEU A 120 7.04 -30.06 -8.51
C LEU A 120 6.89 -30.45 -9.98
N SER A 121 6.42 -31.68 -10.24
CA SER A 121 6.36 -32.20 -11.61
C SER A 121 5.52 -31.33 -12.54
N TRP A 122 4.39 -30.82 -12.03
CA TRP A 122 3.42 -30.01 -12.76
C TRP A 122 3.85 -28.54 -12.93
N ALA A 123 4.76 -28.04 -12.09
CA ALA A 123 5.35 -26.69 -12.21
C ALA A 123 6.22 -26.53 -13.47
N ASN A 124 6.53 -27.62 -14.19
CA ASN A 124 7.23 -27.54 -15.46
C ASN A 124 6.36 -26.95 -16.59
N SER A 125 5.04 -27.09 -16.52
CA SER A 125 4.11 -26.50 -17.50
C SER A 125 4.05 -24.97 -17.37
N ALA A 126 3.56 -24.27 -18.40
CA ALA A 126 3.41 -22.81 -18.32
C ALA A 126 2.37 -22.41 -17.28
N ALA A 127 1.20 -23.04 -17.31
CA ALA A 127 0.14 -22.82 -16.33
C ALA A 127 0.55 -23.22 -14.91
N GLY A 128 1.23 -24.36 -14.75
CA GLY A 128 1.71 -24.81 -13.45
C GLY A 128 2.76 -23.88 -12.84
N GLN A 129 3.74 -23.42 -13.65
CA GLN A 129 4.69 -22.41 -13.18
C GLN A 129 3.96 -21.12 -12.79
N ALA A 130 3.08 -20.60 -13.67
CA ALA A 130 2.35 -19.37 -13.41
C ALA A 130 1.56 -19.42 -12.11
N PHE A 131 0.84 -20.51 -11.86
CA PHE A 131 0.08 -20.72 -10.62
C PHE A 131 0.99 -20.81 -9.39
N VAL A 132 2.05 -21.63 -9.42
CA VAL A 132 2.97 -21.77 -8.29
C VAL A 132 3.63 -20.45 -7.94
N THR A 133 4.21 -19.77 -8.93
CA THR A 133 4.94 -18.52 -8.75
C THR A 133 4.00 -17.42 -8.25
N ALA A 134 2.78 -17.33 -8.78
CA ALA A 134 1.80 -16.33 -8.35
C ALA A 134 1.33 -16.57 -6.92
N VAL A 135 0.93 -17.80 -6.57
CA VAL A 135 0.48 -18.15 -5.22
C VAL A 135 1.61 -17.96 -4.19
N SER A 136 2.82 -18.42 -4.50
CA SER A 136 3.95 -18.27 -3.59
C SER A 136 4.36 -16.81 -3.42
N TRP A 137 4.28 -16.00 -4.48
CA TRP A 137 4.57 -14.56 -4.43
C TRP A 137 3.57 -13.82 -3.53
N VAL A 138 2.27 -13.97 -3.78
CA VAL A 138 1.28 -13.28 -2.93
C VAL A 138 1.33 -13.81 -1.50
N GLY A 139 1.71 -15.07 -1.28
CA GLY A 139 1.97 -15.58 0.06
C GLY A 139 3.09 -14.84 0.79
N ILE A 140 4.23 -14.56 0.13
CA ILE A 140 5.33 -13.80 0.74
C ILE A 140 5.01 -12.32 0.86
N GLU A 141 4.32 -11.75 -0.13
CA GLU A 141 3.92 -10.35 -0.17
C GLU A 141 2.94 -10.06 0.96
N GLN A 142 1.95 -10.93 1.18
CA GLN A 142 1.04 -10.81 2.32
C GLN A 142 1.73 -11.08 3.65
N LEU A 143 2.74 -11.96 3.70
CA LEU A 143 3.49 -12.21 4.94
C LEU A 143 4.27 -10.97 5.40
N ARG A 144 5.04 -10.32 4.51
CA ARG A 144 5.78 -9.08 4.86
C ARG A 144 4.84 -7.92 5.16
N SER A 145 3.66 -7.89 4.53
CA SER A 145 2.62 -6.88 4.76
C SER A 145 1.95 -6.98 6.13
N HIS A 146 2.06 -8.11 6.84
CA HIS A 146 1.42 -8.33 8.15
C HIS A 146 2.38 -8.69 9.28
N PHE A 147 3.62 -9.07 8.96
CA PHE A 147 4.59 -9.56 9.93
C PHE A 147 6.00 -9.06 9.64
N PRO A 148 6.77 -8.66 10.66
CA PRO A 148 6.42 -8.54 12.09
C PRO A 148 5.71 -7.20 12.40
N TRP A 149 5.05 -7.11 13.57
CA TRP A 149 4.48 -5.86 14.10
C TRP A 149 3.58 -5.11 13.12
N SER A 150 2.48 -5.76 12.71
CA SER A 150 1.58 -5.34 11.61
C SER A 150 2.20 -5.29 10.22
N GLY A 151 3.52 -5.47 10.06
CA GLY A 151 4.19 -5.58 8.76
C GLY A 151 4.37 -4.24 8.05
N PHE A 152 4.71 -4.31 6.76
CA PHE A 152 4.95 -3.13 5.93
C PHE A 152 4.30 -3.30 4.54
N PRO A 153 2.98 -3.03 4.40
CA PRO A 153 2.22 -3.20 3.16
C PRO A 153 2.50 -2.11 2.11
N TRP A 154 3.76 -1.73 1.96
CA TRP A 154 4.25 -0.81 0.94
C TRP A 154 4.83 -1.58 -0.24
N GLY A 155 5.00 -0.94 -1.40
CA GLY A 155 5.73 -1.53 -2.52
C GLY A 155 5.09 -2.79 -3.15
N ASN A 156 3.80 -3.05 -2.88
CA ASN A 156 3.08 -4.17 -3.50
C ASN A 156 3.03 -4.02 -5.03
N LEU A 157 3.16 -5.13 -5.77
CA LEU A 157 3.13 -5.10 -7.24
C LEU A 157 1.78 -4.61 -7.81
N ALA A 158 0.73 -4.65 -6.99
CA ALA A 158 -0.60 -4.18 -7.31
C ALA A 158 -0.70 -2.65 -7.46
N TYR A 159 0.00 -1.86 -6.64
CA TYR A 159 -0.24 -0.41 -6.57
C TYR A 159 0.06 0.35 -7.87
N PRO A 160 1.17 0.08 -8.59
CA PRO A 160 1.40 0.69 -9.90
C PRO A 160 0.33 0.35 -10.94
N GLN A 161 -0.42 -0.74 -10.75
CA GLN A 161 -1.44 -1.17 -11.70
C GLN A 161 -2.70 -0.30 -11.68
N VAL A 162 -2.83 0.64 -10.73
CA VAL A 162 -3.90 1.66 -10.76
C VAL A 162 -3.95 2.40 -12.11
N ALA A 163 -2.78 2.59 -12.73
CA ALA A 163 -2.63 3.26 -14.03
C ALA A 163 -2.59 2.29 -15.22
N THR A 164 -2.88 1.01 -15.02
CA THR A 164 -2.89 -0.01 -16.08
C THR A 164 -4.24 -0.71 -16.13
N PRO A 165 -4.55 -1.41 -17.24
CA PRO A 165 -5.76 -2.24 -17.30
C PRO A 165 -5.90 -3.25 -16.15
N LEU A 166 -4.77 -3.76 -15.61
CA LEU A 166 -4.79 -4.76 -14.54
C LEU A 166 -5.39 -4.20 -13.24
N GLY A 167 -5.34 -2.88 -13.01
CA GLY A 167 -6.01 -2.24 -11.88
C GLY A 167 -7.53 -2.48 -11.85
N ARG A 168 -8.14 -2.78 -13.01
CA ARG A 168 -9.58 -3.12 -13.08
C ARG A 168 -9.93 -4.47 -12.44
N LEU A 169 -8.93 -5.25 -12.03
CA LEU A 169 -9.12 -6.46 -11.24
C LEU A 169 -9.20 -6.19 -9.74
N ALA A 170 -8.84 -5.00 -9.27
CA ALA A 170 -8.86 -4.66 -7.85
C ALA A 170 -10.23 -4.88 -7.17
N PRO A 171 -11.39 -4.56 -7.78
CA PRO A 171 -12.70 -4.84 -7.16
C PRO A 171 -13.00 -6.33 -6.95
N TRP A 172 -12.28 -7.22 -7.63
CA TRP A 172 -12.58 -8.65 -7.66
C TRP A 172 -11.79 -9.46 -6.62
N GLY A 173 -10.61 -8.99 -6.24
CA GLY A 173 -9.77 -9.71 -5.27
C GLY A 173 -8.62 -8.88 -4.71
N GLY A 174 -8.78 -7.56 -4.74
CA GLY A 174 -7.87 -6.60 -4.12
C GLY A 174 -6.44 -6.66 -4.63
N GLU A 175 -5.53 -6.19 -3.78
CA GLU A 175 -4.10 -6.22 -4.06
C GLU A 175 -3.57 -7.64 -4.33
N VAL A 176 -4.10 -8.65 -3.65
CA VAL A 176 -3.68 -10.05 -3.81
C VAL A 176 -3.92 -10.54 -5.23
N LEU A 177 -5.13 -10.36 -5.77
CA LEU A 177 -5.45 -10.81 -7.13
C LEU A 177 -4.63 -10.05 -8.18
N VAL A 178 -4.50 -8.73 -8.03
CA VAL A 178 -3.76 -7.90 -8.99
C VAL A 178 -2.29 -8.31 -9.01
N SER A 179 -1.65 -8.44 -7.84
CA SER A 179 -0.26 -8.92 -7.74
C SER A 179 -0.09 -10.33 -8.32
N ALA A 180 -1.01 -11.26 -8.05
CA ALA A 180 -0.97 -12.61 -8.61
C ALA A 180 -1.00 -12.58 -10.15
N VAL A 181 -1.89 -11.76 -10.73
CA VAL A 181 -2.03 -11.64 -12.19
C VAL A 181 -0.81 -10.98 -12.84
N VAL A 182 -0.22 -9.97 -12.19
CA VAL A 182 1.07 -9.39 -12.62
C VAL A 182 2.16 -10.47 -12.69
N VAL A 183 2.25 -11.33 -11.68
CA VAL A 183 3.22 -12.43 -11.64
C VAL A 183 2.93 -13.48 -12.71
N VAL A 184 1.66 -13.82 -12.97
CA VAL A 184 1.26 -14.69 -14.08
C VAL A 184 1.76 -14.13 -15.41
N CYS A 185 1.52 -12.84 -15.67
CA CYS A 185 2.01 -12.16 -16.88
C CYS A 185 3.54 -12.20 -16.97
N ALA A 186 4.25 -11.97 -15.87
CA ALA A 186 5.70 -12.02 -15.82
C ALA A 186 6.26 -13.42 -16.10
N VAL A 187 5.62 -14.48 -15.58
CA VAL A 187 5.98 -15.87 -15.88
C VAL A 187 5.79 -16.17 -17.37
N LEU A 188 4.64 -15.80 -17.94
CA LEU A 188 4.33 -16.04 -19.35
C LEU A 188 5.29 -15.27 -20.28
N LEU A 189 5.58 -14.01 -19.96
CA LEU A 189 6.56 -13.19 -20.67
C LEU A 189 7.96 -13.79 -20.58
N ARG A 190 8.41 -14.21 -19.40
CA ARG A 190 9.70 -14.89 -19.23
C ARG A 190 9.78 -16.17 -20.06
N ARG A 191 8.67 -16.93 -20.18
CA ARG A 191 8.62 -18.18 -20.96
C ARG A 191 8.57 -17.95 -22.47
N SER A 192 8.02 -16.83 -22.96
CA SER A 192 8.05 -16.53 -24.39
C SER A 192 9.47 -16.30 -24.92
N PHE A 193 10.40 -15.87 -24.06
CA PHE A 193 11.81 -15.64 -24.39
C PHE A 193 12.76 -16.74 -23.90
N ASP A 194 12.23 -17.91 -23.52
CA ASP A 194 13.04 -19.02 -23.03
C ASP A 194 13.38 -20.02 -24.15
N PHE A 195 14.60 -19.87 -24.67
CA PHE A 195 15.12 -20.69 -25.76
C PHE A 195 15.80 -21.99 -25.31
N SER A 196 15.96 -22.21 -24.00
CA SER A 196 16.70 -23.36 -23.49
C SER A 196 15.90 -24.67 -23.39
N ARG A 197 14.59 -24.61 -23.69
CA ARG A 197 13.71 -25.80 -23.74
C ARG A 197 13.53 -26.23 -25.19
N GLU A 198 14.27 -27.24 -25.60
CA GLU A 198 14.29 -27.77 -26.97
C GLU A 198 13.04 -28.62 -27.28
N ASP A 199 12.43 -29.25 -26.27
CA ASP A 199 11.27 -30.16 -26.44
C ASP A 199 9.90 -29.46 -26.54
N GLN A 200 9.84 -28.14 -26.73
CA GLN A 200 8.57 -27.41 -26.83
C GLN A 200 8.10 -27.25 -28.28
N HIS A 201 6.79 -27.39 -28.50
CA HIS A 201 6.19 -27.07 -29.79
C HIS A 201 6.47 -25.60 -30.18
N TRP A 202 6.67 -25.34 -31.47
CA TRP A 202 7.02 -24.03 -32.02
C TRP A 202 6.06 -22.90 -31.61
N TYR A 203 4.77 -23.23 -31.42
CA TYR A 203 3.74 -22.26 -31.02
C TYR A 203 3.70 -21.96 -29.51
N SER A 204 4.44 -22.68 -28.66
CA SER A 204 4.34 -22.52 -27.20
C SER A 204 4.78 -21.13 -26.73
N ARG A 205 5.85 -20.59 -27.33
CA ARG A 205 6.41 -19.27 -27.02
C ARG A 205 5.51 -18.11 -27.47
N PRO A 206 5.07 -18.06 -28.75
CA PRO A 206 4.13 -17.00 -29.18
C PRO A 206 2.79 -17.10 -28.44
N LEU A 207 2.33 -18.31 -28.09
CA LEU A 207 1.14 -18.47 -27.26
C LEU A 207 1.33 -17.86 -25.87
N CYS A 208 2.46 -18.11 -25.19
CA CYS A 208 2.74 -17.48 -23.88
C CYS A 208 2.76 -15.95 -23.98
N PHE A 209 3.38 -15.40 -25.03
CA PHE A 209 3.40 -13.95 -25.25
C PHE A 209 1.99 -13.40 -25.49
N ALA A 210 1.23 -14.02 -26.40
CA ALA A 210 -0.14 -13.63 -26.69
C ALA A 210 -1.03 -13.75 -25.45
N SER A 211 -0.87 -14.78 -24.62
CA SER A 211 -1.59 -14.93 -23.35
C SER A 211 -1.22 -13.82 -22.35
N ALA A 212 0.06 -13.45 -22.23
CA ALA A 212 0.46 -12.34 -21.37
C ALA A 212 -0.18 -11.02 -21.83
N CYS A 213 -0.14 -10.72 -23.13
CA CYS A 213 -0.80 -9.55 -23.69
C CYS A 213 -2.33 -9.59 -23.49
N ALA A 214 -2.96 -10.74 -23.71
CA ALA A 214 -4.40 -10.91 -23.52
C ALA A 214 -4.80 -10.68 -22.06
N ILE A 215 -4.07 -11.23 -21.08
CA ILE A 215 -4.34 -11.04 -19.66
C ILE A 215 -4.20 -9.56 -19.25
N VAL A 216 -3.26 -8.82 -19.85
CA VAL A 216 -3.16 -7.37 -19.63
C VAL A 216 -4.32 -6.63 -20.28
N ILE A 217 -4.73 -6.98 -21.50
CA ILE A 217 -5.71 -6.18 -22.26
C ILE A 217 -7.17 -6.48 -21.87
N ILE A 218 -7.52 -7.76 -21.63
CA ILE A 218 -8.90 -8.20 -21.36
C ILE A 218 -9.56 -7.41 -20.20
N PRO A 219 -8.89 -7.12 -19.07
CA PRO A 219 -9.46 -6.33 -17.99
C PRO A 219 -9.98 -4.94 -18.39
N MET A 220 -9.54 -4.37 -19.53
CA MET A 220 -10.11 -3.12 -20.06
C MET A 220 -11.62 -3.22 -20.34
N ALA A 221 -12.15 -4.42 -20.58
CA ALA A 221 -13.56 -4.66 -20.77
C ALA A 221 -14.36 -4.74 -19.45
N LEU A 222 -13.68 -4.90 -18.30
CA LEU A 222 -14.34 -4.92 -17.00
C LEU A 222 -14.76 -3.51 -16.61
N PRO A 223 -16.03 -3.28 -16.24
CA PRO A 223 -16.48 -1.97 -15.79
C PRO A 223 -15.91 -1.66 -14.41
N LEU A 224 -15.54 -0.39 -14.21
CA LEU A 224 -15.33 0.16 -12.88
C LEU A 224 -16.60 0.93 -12.49
N HIS A 225 -17.21 0.53 -11.38
CA HIS A 225 -18.42 1.18 -10.89
C HIS A 225 -18.06 2.56 -10.32
N ALA A 226 -18.59 3.61 -10.93
CA ALA A 226 -18.36 5.01 -10.52
C ALA A 226 -19.64 5.81 -10.31
N SER A 227 -20.81 5.19 -10.53
CA SER A 227 -22.09 5.87 -10.35
C SER A 227 -22.35 6.15 -8.88
N GLN A 228 -23.06 7.23 -8.61
CA GLN A 228 -23.67 7.49 -7.31
C GLN A 228 -24.81 6.48 -7.06
N GLU A 229 -24.87 5.97 -5.83
CA GLU A 229 -25.96 5.08 -5.36
C GLU A 229 -26.76 5.79 -4.27
N GLU A 230 -26.08 6.52 -3.39
CA GLU A 230 -26.67 7.24 -2.25
C GLU A 230 -26.54 8.78 -2.45
N GLY A 231 -26.54 9.22 -3.71
CA GLY A 231 -26.26 10.61 -4.09
C GLY A 231 -24.78 10.97 -4.05
N SER A 232 -24.49 12.26 -3.90
CA SER A 232 -23.14 12.79 -3.79
C SER A 232 -23.03 13.80 -2.65
N ILE A 233 -21.80 14.09 -2.24
CA ILE A 233 -21.50 15.21 -1.35
C ILE A 233 -20.36 16.05 -1.93
N THR A 234 -20.39 17.35 -1.73
CA THR A 234 -19.29 18.25 -2.07
C THR A 234 -18.31 18.30 -0.90
N VAL A 235 -17.10 17.79 -1.09
CA VAL A 235 -16.07 17.73 -0.03
C VAL A 235 -14.97 18.74 -0.31
N ALA A 236 -14.49 19.41 0.74
CA ALA A 236 -13.29 20.23 0.73
C ALA A 236 -12.16 19.57 1.54
N ALA A 237 -11.04 19.24 0.89
CA ALA A 237 -9.81 18.85 1.58
C ALA A 237 -8.90 20.07 1.75
N ILE A 238 -8.58 20.41 3.00
CA ILE A 238 -7.78 21.59 3.34
C ILE A 238 -6.37 21.19 3.74
N GLN A 239 -5.40 21.69 2.99
CA GLN A 239 -3.97 21.50 3.24
C GLN A 239 -3.39 22.81 3.76
N GLY A 240 -3.33 22.95 5.09
CA GLY A 240 -2.88 24.18 5.76
C GLY A 240 -1.39 24.48 5.62
N ASN A 241 -0.57 23.48 5.29
CA ASN A 241 0.89 23.51 5.36
C ASN A 241 1.43 23.75 6.78
N ILE A 242 2.70 23.39 6.96
CA ILE A 242 3.50 23.69 8.16
C ILE A 242 4.72 24.44 7.62
N GLU A 243 4.87 25.71 7.98
CA GLU A 243 6.04 26.47 7.57
C GLU A 243 7.32 25.85 8.14
N LEU A 244 8.39 25.89 7.35
CA LEU A 244 9.71 25.39 7.77
C LEU A 244 10.46 26.51 8.52
N PRO A 245 11.11 26.20 9.67
CA PRO A 245 11.22 24.89 10.32
C PRO A 245 10.04 24.57 11.27
N ALA A 246 9.58 23.31 11.31
CA ALA A 246 8.41 22.92 12.12
C ALA A 246 8.51 23.24 13.60
N LEU A 247 9.69 23.15 14.23
CA LEU A 247 9.84 23.46 15.65
C LEU A 247 9.41 24.90 15.96
N GLU A 248 9.68 25.85 15.07
CA GLU A 248 9.24 27.24 15.22
C GLU A 248 7.74 27.39 14.96
N THR A 249 7.21 26.65 13.99
CA THR A 249 5.77 26.65 13.67
C THR A 249 4.93 26.08 14.81
N TYR A 250 5.32 24.95 15.40
CA TYR A 250 4.65 24.36 16.56
C TYR A 250 4.91 25.10 17.89
N ALA A 251 5.95 25.93 17.95
CA ALA A 251 6.15 26.84 19.09
C ALA A 251 5.11 27.96 19.12
N GLN A 252 4.56 28.33 17.95
CA GLN A 252 3.45 29.27 17.82
C GLN A 252 2.12 28.53 17.95
N ILE A 253 1.57 28.51 19.16
CA ILE A 253 0.30 27.82 19.44
C ILE A 253 -0.79 28.28 18.47
N GLY A 254 -1.40 27.32 17.78
CA GLY A 254 -2.51 27.57 16.85
C GLY A 254 -2.08 28.05 15.48
N LYS A 255 -0.78 28.09 15.18
CA LYS A 255 -0.28 28.48 13.84
C LYS A 255 -0.75 27.51 12.76
N VAL A 256 -0.57 26.19 12.98
CA VAL A 256 -1.02 25.15 12.02
C VAL A 256 -2.54 25.18 11.87
N THR A 257 -3.27 25.25 12.98
CA THR A 257 -4.74 25.36 12.97
C THR A 257 -5.21 26.62 12.27
N GLY A 258 -4.57 27.75 12.54
CA GLY A 258 -4.85 29.03 11.92
C GLY A 258 -4.62 29.00 10.41
N ASN A 259 -3.62 28.27 9.92
CA ASN A 259 -3.42 28.08 8.49
C ASN A 259 -4.60 27.32 7.85
N HIS A 260 -5.10 26.25 8.46
CA HIS A 260 -6.29 25.52 7.97
C HIS A 260 -7.56 26.37 8.08
N ALA A 261 -7.71 27.09 9.19
CA ALA A 261 -8.84 27.98 9.45
C ALA A 261 -8.91 29.09 8.40
N ARG A 262 -7.78 29.75 8.09
CA ARG A 262 -7.68 30.77 7.06
C ARG A 262 -8.13 30.25 5.69
N LEU A 263 -7.62 29.09 5.26
CA LEU A 263 -8.02 28.49 3.97
C LEU A 263 -9.50 28.10 3.94
N THR A 264 -10.04 27.67 5.08
CA THR A 264 -11.47 27.34 5.19
C THR A 264 -12.34 28.60 5.10
N SER A 265 -11.95 29.69 5.75
CA SER A 265 -12.65 30.98 5.65
C SER A 265 -12.50 31.62 4.27
N GLU A 266 -11.35 31.47 3.60
CA GLU A 266 -11.16 31.88 2.19
C GLU A 266 -12.07 31.09 1.26
N LEU A 267 -12.23 29.78 1.49
CA LEU A 267 -13.18 28.95 0.75
C LEU A 267 -14.63 29.40 1.01
N ALA A 268 -15.00 29.70 2.25
CA ALA A 268 -16.35 30.19 2.57
C ALA A 268 -16.72 31.47 1.81
N GLN A 269 -15.76 32.37 1.58
CA GLN A 269 -15.96 33.61 0.82
C GLN A 269 -16.25 33.40 -0.67
N THR A 270 -15.96 32.21 -1.23
CA THR A 270 -16.30 31.91 -2.63
C THR A 270 -17.81 31.70 -2.81
N GLY A 271 -18.54 31.40 -1.73
CA GLY A 271 -19.95 31.04 -1.75
C GLY A 271 -20.22 29.62 -2.29
N GLU A 272 -19.18 28.81 -2.51
CA GLU A 272 -19.31 27.40 -2.87
C GLU A 272 -19.96 26.62 -1.71
N LYS A 273 -21.02 25.87 -2.00
CA LYS A 273 -21.68 25.03 -0.98
C LYS A 273 -20.82 23.79 -0.73
N ILE A 274 -20.33 23.65 0.49
CA ILE A 274 -19.55 22.50 0.94
C ILE A 274 -20.39 21.69 1.94
N ASP A 275 -20.44 20.38 1.76
CA ASP A 275 -21.18 19.48 2.68
C ASP A 275 -20.28 18.96 3.81
N LEU A 276 -18.98 18.79 3.54
CA LEU A 276 -17.99 18.31 4.51
C LEU A 276 -16.61 18.91 4.24
N VAL A 277 -15.98 19.46 5.28
CA VAL A 277 -14.57 19.88 5.24
C VAL A 277 -13.71 18.83 5.94
N VAL A 278 -12.59 18.46 5.34
CA VAL A 278 -11.61 17.52 5.91
C VAL A 278 -10.27 18.20 6.07
N TRP A 279 -9.81 18.29 7.31
CA TRP A 279 -8.45 18.70 7.64
C TRP A 279 -7.54 17.48 7.85
N GLY A 280 -6.23 17.69 7.68
CA GLY A 280 -5.24 16.62 7.80
C GLY A 280 -5.00 16.13 9.24
N GLU A 281 -4.14 15.13 9.35
CA GLU A 281 -3.72 14.56 10.64
C GLU A 281 -3.02 15.62 11.49
N SER A 282 -3.35 15.68 12.79
CA SER A 282 -2.77 16.68 13.72
C SER A 282 -2.98 18.15 13.30
N SER A 283 -4.00 18.46 12.50
CA SER A 283 -4.32 19.82 12.04
C SER A 283 -4.62 20.81 13.19
N THR A 284 -5.06 20.31 14.35
CA THR A 284 -5.45 21.17 15.47
C THR A 284 -4.28 21.65 16.33
N ASP A 285 -3.02 21.24 16.06
CA ASP A 285 -1.79 21.54 16.85
C ASP A 285 -1.89 21.11 18.33
N ARG A 286 -2.86 21.62 19.08
CA ARG A 286 -3.28 21.20 20.42
C ARG A 286 -4.67 20.58 20.40
N ASP A 287 -4.99 19.83 21.45
CA ASP A 287 -6.34 19.30 21.62
C ASP A 287 -7.32 20.46 21.89
N PRO A 288 -8.32 20.69 21.01
CA PRO A 288 -9.28 21.78 21.19
C PRO A 288 -10.18 21.60 22.42
N LYS A 289 -10.28 20.39 22.98
CA LYS A 289 -10.97 20.14 24.26
C LYS A 289 -10.33 20.90 25.42
N TYR A 290 -9.01 21.10 25.37
CA TYR A 290 -8.23 21.72 26.43
C TYR A 290 -7.63 23.07 26.05
N ASN A 291 -7.82 23.52 24.81
CA ASN A 291 -7.29 24.79 24.31
C ASN A 291 -8.36 25.62 23.61
N ARG A 292 -8.79 26.69 24.28
CA ARG A 292 -9.85 27.59 23.80
C ARG A 292 -9.48 28.30 22.49
N LEU A 293 -8.22 28.70 22.30
CA LEU A 293 -7.79 29.35 21.05
C LEU A 293 -8.04 28.44 19.84
N ILE A 294 -7.68 27.16 19.96
CA ILE A 294 -7.90 26.17 18.91
C ILE A 294 -9.39 25.93 18.68
N ALA A 295 -10.16 25.79 19.77
CA ALA A 295 -11.61 25.64 19.69
C ALA A 295 -12.28 26.83 18.98
N ASP A 296 -11.87 28.05 19.29
CA ASP A 296 -12.43 29.28 18.71
C ASP A 296 -12.09 29.41 17.21
N LEU A 297 -10.86 29.01 16.81
CA LEU A 297 -10.47 28.94 15.40
C LEU A 297 -11.34 27.97 14.61
N ILE A 298 -11.52 26.74 15.10
CA ILE A 298 -12.34 25.72 14.41
C ILE A 298 -13.82 26.14 14.39
N SER A 299 -14.32 26.68 15.52
CA SER A 299 -15.71 27.17 15.61
C SER A 299 -15.99 28.27 14.61
N SER A 300 -15.06 29.21 14.43
CA SER A 300 -15.22 30.29 13.46
C SER A 300 -15.23 29.73 12.04
N SER A 301 -14.29 28.83 11.70
CA SER A 301 -14.25 28.20 10.38
C SER A 301 -15.50 27.37 10.06
N ALA A 302 -16.02 26.60 11.02
CA ALA A 302 -17.22 25.80 10.83
C ALA A 302 -18.46 26.68 10.60
N LYS A 303 -18.55 27.83 11.29
CA LYS A 303 -19.62 28.81 11.08
C LYS A 303 -19.49 29.54 9.75
N ASP A 304 -18.28 29.93 9.35
CA ASP A 304 -18.02 30.63 8.09
C ASP A 304 -18.44 29.76 6.90
N ILE A 305 -18.02 28.48 6.89
CA ILE A 305 -18.31 27.55 5.79
C ILE A 305 -19.72 26.92 5.89
N ASN A 306 -20.36 27.03 7.06
CA ASN A 306 -21.65 26.40 7.38
C ASN A 306 -21.71 24.89 7.09
N ALA A 307 -20.65 24.16 7.48
CA ALA A 307 -20.52 22.73 7.26
C ALA A 307 -19.73 22.05 8.40
N PRO A 308 -19.94 20.75 8.67
CA PRO A 308 -19.09 20.01 9.59
C PRO A 308 -17.63 19.96 9.12
N ILE A 309 -16.70 20.04 10.08
CA ILE A 309 -15.26 19.93 9.83
C ILE A 309 -14.70 18.70 10.54
N LEU A 310 -14.16 17.74 9.78
CA LEU A 310 -13.37 16.64 10.33
C LEU A 310 -11.94 17.13 10.61
N VAL A 311 -11.51 17.07 11.88
CA VAL A 311 -10.23 17.64 12.34
C VAL A 311 -9.34 16.59 12.99
N GLY A 312 -8.03 16.68 12.74
CA GLY A 312 -7.02 15.80 13.34
C GLY A 312 -6.50 16.32 14.68
N ILE A 313 -6.67 15.52 15.73
CA ILE A 313 -6.41 15.85 17.14
C ILE A 313 -5.28 14.97 17.66
N THR A 314 -4.20 15.60 18.14
CA THR A 314 -3.19 14.91 18.95
C THR A 314 -3.50 15.12 20.43
N ARG A 315 -3.55 14.01 21.18
CA ARG A 315 -3.81 14.01 22.62
C ARG A 315 -2.65 13.31 23.34
N VAL A 316 -2.23 13.85 24.47
CA VAL A 316 -1.24 13.22 25.35
C VAL A 316 -1.87 13.01 26.71
N GLU A 317 -2.00 11.77 27.12
CA GLU A 317 -2.57 11.37 28.41
C GLU A 317 -1.72 10.24 28.99
N GLN A 318 -1.38 10.31 30.29
CA GLN A 318 -0.64 9.26 31.01
C GLN A 318 0.64 8.77 30.29
N ASP A 319 1.47 9.70 29.80
CA ASP A 319 2.69 9.41 29.04
C ASP A 319 2.46 8.57 27.76
N ARG A 320 1.25 8.64 27.20
CA ARG A 320 0.89 8.07 25.90
C ARG A 320 0.39 9.15 24.98
N ARG A 321 0.78 9.04 23.71
CA ARG A 321 0.25 9.89 22.65
C ARG A 321 -0.87 9.13 21.94
N TYR A 322 -1.93 9.83 21.61
CA TYR A 322 -3.03 9.33 20.81
C TYR A 322 -3.28 10.28 19.65
N ASN A 323 -3.74 9.72 18.55
CA ASN A 323 -4.05 10.45 17.34
C ASN A 323 -5.48 10.12 16.94
N TYR A 324 -6.31 11.15 16.91
CA TYR A 324 -7.74 11.04 16.69
C TYR A 324 -8.18 11.90 15.53
N MET A 325 -9.29 11.50 14.91
CA MET A 325 -10.13 12.38 14.11
C MET A 325 -11.43 12.63 14.87
N GLY A 326 -11.87 13.88 14.94
CA GLY A 326 -13.17 14.26 15.50
C GLY A 326 -13.90 15.21 14.57
N VAL A 327 -15.23 15.29 14.70
CA VAL A 327 -16.04 16.24 13.91
C VAL A 327 -16.37 17.45 14.76
N TRP A 328 -16.14 18.62 14.19
CA TRP A 328 -16.63 19.88 14.70
C TRP A 328 -17.86 20.32 13.93
N TYR A 329 -18.98 20.49 14.63
CA TYR A 329 -20.22 20.99 14.06
C TYR A 329 -20.34 22.51 14.31
N PRO A 330 -20.91 23.30 13.35
CA PRO A 330 -21.02 24.75 13.49
C PRO A 330 -21.75 25.23 14.76
N ASP A 331 -22.80 24.51 15.16
CA ASP A 331 -23.68 24.94 16.27
C ASP A 331 -23.37 24.27 17.61
N SER A 332 -22.88 23.03 17.61
CA SER A 332 -22.67 22.22 18.82
C SER A 332 -21.21 22.01 19.18
N GLY A 333 -20.27 22.38 18.31
CA GLY A 333 -18.83 22.21 18.54
C GLY A 333 -18.34 20.78 18.30
N LEU A 334 -17.31 20.38 19.04
CA LEU A 334 -16.70 19.06 18.91
C LEU A 334 -17.65 17.94 19.36
N SER A 335 -17.86 16.97 18.49
CA SER A 335 -18.58 15.72 18.80
C SER A 335 -17.83 14.88 19.85
N GLU A 336 -18.58 14.09 20.62
CA GLU A 336 -18.00 13.10 21.55
C GLU A 336 -17.45 11.85 20.83
N SER A 337 -17.81 11.66 19.55
CA SER A 337 -17.33 10.55 18.73
C SER A 337 -15.97 10.86 18.11
N TYR A 338 -15.03 9.92 18.24
CA TYR A 338 -13.70 9.98 17.64
C TYR A 338 -13.37 8.68 16.90
N TYR A 339 -12.71 8.81 15.76
CA TYR A 339 -11.88 7.74 15.20
C TYR A 339 -10.48 7.86 15.77
N GLY A 340 -9.84 6.76 16.14
CA GLY A 340 -8.50 6.75 16.73
C GLY A 340 -7.59 5.90 15.87
N LYS A 341 -6.32 6.26 15.77
CA LYS A 341 -5.35 5.50 15.00
C LYS A 341 -5.19 4.10 15.60
N GLN A 342 -5.46 3.07 14.81
CA GLN A 342 -5.49 1.68 15.21
C GLN A 342 -4.17 0.96 14.91
N ILE A 343 -3.46 1.38 13.86
CA ILE A 343 -2.19 0.78 13.43
C ILE A 343 -1.08 1.84 13.44
N PRO A 344 -0.44 2.07 14.59
CA PRO A 344 0.74 2.92 14.69
C PRO A 344 1.91 2.36 13.87
N VAL A 345 2.73 3.22 13.30
CA VAL A 345 3.90 2.83 12.50
C VAL A 345 5.06 2.39 13.42
N PRO A 346 5.58 1.16 13.28
CA PRO A 346 6.76 0.72 14.02
C PRO A 346 7.98 1.61 13.76
N PHE A 347 8.72 1.95 14.82
CA PHE A 347 9.91 2.81 14.83
C PHE A 347 9.68 4.29 14.44
N GLY A 348 8.55 4.63 13.81
CA GLY A 348 8.15 6.00 13.51
C GLY A 348 7.26 6.61 14.60
N GLU A 349 6.33 5.82 15.15
CA GLU A 349 5.33 6.30 16.11
C GLU A 349 5.40 5.60 17.45
N TYR A 350 5.94 4.39 17.49
CA TYR A 350 6.26 3.67 18.71
C TYR A 350 7.52 2.83 18.53
N ILE A 351 8.16 2.39 19.62
CA ILE A 351 9.33 1.50 19.55
C ILE A 351 8.93 0.06 19.93
N PRO A 352 8.88 -0.88 18.97
CA PRO A 352 8.63 -2.29 19.29
C PRO A 352 9.68 -2.82 20.27
N ALA A 353 9.23 -3.51 21.33
CA ALA A 353 10.11 -4.03 22.38
C ALA A 353 11.14 -2.99 22.88
N ARG A 354 10.68 -1.75 23.16
CA ARG A 354 11.48 -0.59 23.56
C ARG A 354 12.61 -0.92 24.53
N SER A 355 12.37 -1.73 25.56
CA SER A 355 13.40 -2.11 26.55
C SER A 355 14.60 -2.87 25.94
N LEU A 356 14.38 -3.67 24.90
CA LEU A 356 15.43 -4.39 24.17
C LEU A 356 16.08 -3.49 23.12
N VAL A 357 15.28 -2.77 22.33
CA VAL A 357 15.78 -1.90 21.25
C VAL A 357 16.62 -0.76 21.81
N SER A 358 16.18 -0.10 22.88
CA SER A 358 16.95 0.97 23.52
C SER A 358 18.29 0.49 24.12
N ARG A 359 18.46 -0.82 24.37
CA ARG A 359 19.73 -1.41 24.80
C ARG A 359 20.67 -1.76 23.64
N LEU A 360 20.12 -2.05 22.47
CA LEU A 360 20.86 -2.58 21.31
C LEU A 360 21.11 -1.56 20.20
N ALA A 361 20.23 -0.56 20.06
CA ALA A 361 20.26 0.41 18.96
C ALA A 361 19.68 1.77 19.42
N THR A 362 20.49 2.55 20.13
CA THR A 362 20.10 3.87 20.66
C THR A 362 19.62 4.83 19.57
N GLU A 363 20.19 4.74 18.37
CA GLU A 363 19.78 5.54 17.20
C GLU A 363 18.39 5.19 16.66
N ALA A 364 17.88 3.97 16.90
CA ALA A 364 16.54 3.57 16.46
C ALA A 364 15.44 3.99 17.45
N ALA A 365 15.79 4.38 18.67
CA ALA A 365 14.87 4.74 19.75
C ALA A 365 14.65 6.27 19.85
N GLN A 366 14.33 6.93 18.73
CA GLN A 366 14.17 8.39 18.69
C GLN A 366 12.76 8.86 19.12
N VAL A 367 11.78 7.95 19.21
CA VAL A 367 10.43 8.28 19.67
C VAL A 367 10.44 8.42 21.20
N GLY A 368 10.26 9.65 21.70
CA GLY A 368 10.25 9.96 23.13
C GLY A 368 9.00 9.47 23.87
N ILE A 369 7.84 9.51 23.21
CA ILE A 369 6.54 9.07 23.75
C ILE A 369 5.88 8.17 22.70
N ASP A 370 5.53 6.94 23.10
CA ASP A 370 4.86 5.99 22.20
C ASP A 370 3.44 6.50 21.85
N LEU A 371 3.10 6.39 20.57
CA LEU A 371 1.72 6.48 20.12
C LEU A 371 1.03 5.14 20.42
N GLU A 372 -0.09 5.21 21.12
CA GLU A 372 -0.89 4.04 21.48
C GLU A 372 -1.96 3.77 20.40
N ALA A 373 -2.14 2.50 20.08
CA ALA A 373 -3.24 2.06 19.22
C ALA A 373 -4.59 2.27 19.94
N VAL A 374 -5.59 2.67 19.19
CA VAL A 374 -6.97 2.81 19.68
C VAL A 374 -7.80 1.68 19.09
N GLU A 375 -8.49 0.93 19.94
CA GLU A 375 -9.45 -0.09 19.49
C GLU A 375 -10.83 0.54 19.33
N ASN A 376 -11.17 0.94 18.10
CA ASN A 376 -12.51 1.38 17.74
C ASN A 376 -12.87 0.98 16.30
N SER A 377 -14.08 1.35 15.86
CA SER A 377 -14.57 1.04 14.52
C SER A 377 -13.86 1.86 13.45
N SER A 378 -13.49 1.24 12.33
CA SER A 378 -13.03 1.94 11.12
C SER A 378 -14.15 2.70 10.39
N ARG A 379 -15.41 2.46 10.75
CA ARG A 379 -16.55 3.30 10.34
C ARG A 379 -16.74 4.47 11.30
N PHE A 380 -16.97 5.65 10.73
CA PHE A 380 -17.23 6.87 11.46
C PHE A 380 -18.31 7.73 10.79
N ASP A 381 -19.38 8.05 11.53
CA ASP A 381 -20.57 8.71 10.98
C ASP A 381 -20.50 10.23 11.14
N VAL A 382 -20.79 10.96 10.06
CA VAL A 382 -20.85 12.42 10.04
C VAL A 382 -22.25 12.88 9.69
N GLN A 383 -22.81 13.80 10.49
CA GLN A 383 -24.08 14.46 10.18
C GLN A 383 -23.85 15.68 9.30
N LEU A 384 -24.49 15.72 8.14
CA LEU A 384 -24.45 16.88 7.26
C LEU A 384 -25.51 17.91 7.66
N GLU A 385 -25.37 19.13 7.16
CA GLU A 385 -26.36 20.19 7.38
C GLU A 385 -27.75 19.82 6.84
N ASP A 386 -27.79 19.11 5.69
CA ASP A 386 -29.04 18.72 5.04
C ASP A 386 -29.77 17.55 5.71
N GLY A 387 -29.29 17.11 6.89
CA GLY A 387 -29.87 16.05 7.69
C GLY A 387 -29.45 14.64 7.31
N ARG A 388 -28.65 14.45 6.26
CA ARG A 388 -28.09 13.14 5.92
C ARG A 388 -26.99 12.74 6.91
N THR A 389 -26.94 11.45 7.25
CA THR A 389 -25.77 10.82 7.88
C THR A 389 -24.92 10.17 6.82
N VAL A 390 -23.65 10.57 6.71
CA VAL A 390 -22.68 9.93 5.82
C VAL A 390 -21.70 9.09 6.64
N PRO A 391 -21.75 7.75 6.53
CA PRO A 391 -20.75 6.87 7.11
C PRO A 391 -19.44 6.94 6.31
N LEU A 392 -18.33 7.22 6.98
CA LEU A 392 -16.98 7.24 6.43
C LEU A 392 -16.24 5.96 6.81
N ALA A 393 -15.35 5.48 5.94
CA ALA A 393 -14.31 4.52 6.29
C ALA A 393 -13.00 5.30 6.51
N LEU A 394 -12.51 5.36 7.75
CA LEU A 394 -11.35 6.16 8.12
C LEU A 394 -10.09 5.32 8.27
N GLY A 395 -8.97 5.90 7.85
CA GLY A 395 -7.63 5.40 8.15
C GLY A 395 -6.63 6.56 8.16
N ILE A 396 -5.99 6.81 9.30
CA ILE A 396 -5.02 7.90 9.47
C ILE A 396 -3.67 7.53 8.84
N CYS A 397 -3.24 8.33 7.86
CA CYS A 397 -1.89 8.32 7.30
C CYS A 397 -1.50 6.94 6.72
N PHE A 398 -0.52 6.25 7.33
CA PHE A 398 -0.05 4.92 6.89
C PHE A 398 -1.13 3.84 6.87
N GLU A 399 -2.24 4.05 7.59
CA GLU A 399 -3.38 3.14 7.63
C GLU A 399 -4.00 2.88 6.25
N VAL A 400 -3.80 3.79 5.27
CA VAL A 400 -4.24 3.56 3.88
C VAL A 400 -3.62 2.33 3.23
N ALA A 401 -2.45 1.91 3.69
CA ALA A 401 -1.76 0.75 3.16
C ALA A 401 -2.34 -0.58 3.67
N TYR A 402 -3.17 -0.56 4.72
CA TYR A 402 -3.73 -1.75 5.36
C TYR A 402 -5.12 -2.05 4.80
N GLU A 403 -5.19 -3.05 3.91
CA GLU A 403 -6.43 -3.50 3.24
C GLU A 403 -7.54 -3.83 4.26
N ASP A 404 -7.20 -4.64 5.28
CA ASP A 404 -8.16 -5.14 6.28
C ASP A 404 -8.87 -4.02 7.05
N LEU A 405 -8.14 -2.97 7.43
CA LEU A 405 -8.66 -1.86 8.22
C LEU A 405 -9.70 -1.06 7.41
N LEU A 406 -9.37 -0.73 6.15
CA LEU A 406 -10.29 0.01 5.29
C LEU A 406 -11.47 -0.86 4.86
N ALA A 407 -11.23 -2.17 4.62
CA ALA A 407 -12.30 -3.11 4.34
C ALA A 407 -13.27 -3.23 5.52
N GLU A 408 -12.80 -3.20 6.77
CA GLU A 408 -13.68 -3.16 7.94
C GLU A 408 -14.63 -1.97 7.89
N GLY A 409 -14.10 -0.76 7.69
CA GLY A 409 -14.92 0.47 7.60
C GLY A 409 -15.92 0.43 6.46
N VAL A 410 -15.52 -0.09 5.29
CA VAL A 410 -16.38 -0.24 4.12
C VAL A 410 -17.47 -1.29 4.35
N ASN A 411 -17.13 -2.46 4.90
CA ASN A 411 -18.10 -3.52 5.22
C ASN A 411 -19.08 -3.08 6.31
N ALA A 412 -18.66 -2.21 7.23
CA ALA A 412 -19.52 -1.59 8.23
C ALA A 412 -20.46 -0.51 7.65
N GLY A 413 -20.35 -0.19 6.36
CA GLY A 413 -21.24 0.72 5.63
C GLY A 413 -20.60 2.03 5.18
N GLY A 414 -19.28 2.21 5.35
CA GLY A 414 -18.57 3.41 4.88
C GLY A 414 -18.78 3.67 3.39
N GLN A 415 -19.24 4.86 3.04
CA GLN A 415 -19.58 5.29 1.67
C GLN A 415 -18.48 6.12 1.00
N ILE A 416 -17.55 6.66 1.79
CA ILE A 416 -16.34 7.38 1.36
C ILE A 416 -15.18 6.90 2.23
N ILE A 417 -14.00 6.72 1.62
CA ILE A 417 -12.76 6.49 2.34
C ILE A 417 -12.10 7.84 2.63
N VAL A 418 -11.71 8.09 3.88
CA VAL A 418 -11.04 9.34 4.27
C VAL A 418 -9.71 9.03 4.93
N ILE A 419 -8.63 9.60 4.37
CA ILE A 419 -7.24 9.39 4.76
C ILE A 419 -6.65 10.74 5.20
N PRO A 420 -6.85 11.15 6.46
CA PRO A 420 -6.17 12.31 7.01
C PRO A 420 -4.68 11.96 7.23
N SER A 421 -3.79 12.85 6.82
CA SER A 421 -2.34 12.59 6.83
C SER A 421 -1.54 13.84 7.18
N ASN A 422 -0.32 13.63 7.67
CA ASN A 422 0.67 14.69 7.89
C ASN A 422 2.04 14.20 7.43
N ASN A 423 2.36 14.51 6.18
CA ASN A 423 3.61 14.05 5.56
C ASN A 423 4.81 14.96 5.83
N TYR A 424 4.78 15.81 6.87
CA TYR A 424 5.83 16.80 7.13
C TYR A 424 7.21 16.16 7.24
N HIS A 425 7.31 15.03 7.94
CA HIS A 425 8.56 14.30 8.14
C HIS A 425 9.14 13.68 6.86
N PHE A 426 8.36 13.63 5.77
CA PHE A 426 8.80 13.13 4.47
C PHE A 426 9.13 14.24 3.47
N GLY A 427 8.84 15.50 3.80
CA GLY A 427 9.18 16.67 3.00
C GLY A 427 8.71 16.56 1.55
N THR A 428 9.61 16.84 0.61
CA THR A 428 9.35 16.75 -0.83
C THR A 428 9.62 15.36 -1.42
N SER A 429 9.91 14.35 -0.60
CA SER A 429 10.18 12.99 -1.07
C SER A 429 8.96 12.29 -1.68
N ALA A 430 9.18 11.13 -2.29
CA ALA A 430 8.15 10.38 -2.99
C ALA A 430 7.06 9.77 -2.10
N GLU A 431 7.22 9.75 -0.77
CA GLU A 431 6.27 9.09 0.15
C GLU A 431 4.84 9.60 -0.06
N GLY A 432 4.62 10.91 -0.12
CA GLY A 432 3.28 11.48 -0.30
C GLY A 432 2.61 11.07 -1.63
N ALA A 433 3.37 10.89 -2.71
CA ALA A 433 2.79 10.37 -3.96
C ALA A 433 2.61 8.86 -3.95
N GLN A 434 3.48 8.11 -3.26
CA GLN A 434 3.28 6.69 -3.04
C GLN A 434 2.00 6.45 -2.22
N GLN A 435 1.77 7.23 -1.15
CA GLN A 435 0.52 7.21 -0.37
C GLN A 435 -0.69 7.55 -1.24
N ALA A 436 -0.61 8.60 -2.07
CA ALA A 436 -1.67 8.96 -3.01
C ALA A 436 -1.96 7.87 -4.07
N GLN A 437 -0.94 7.11 -4.51
CA GLN A 437 -1.13 5.96 -5.40
C GLN A 437 -1.89 4.83 -4.69
N ILE A 438 -1.58 4.56 -3.42
CA ILE A 438 -2.30 3.58 -2.60
C ILE A 438 -3.75 4.04 -2.40
N SER A 439 -3.98 5.31 -2.07
CA SER A 439 -5.34 5.89 -1.96
C SER A 439 -6.16 5.69 -3.24
N GLN A 440 -5.56 5.89 -4.42
CA GLN A 440 -6.25 5.61 -5.68
C GLN A 440 -6.54 4.12 -5.87
N PHE A 441 -5.63 3.24 -5.47
CA PHE A 441 -5.86 1.79 -5.51
C PHE A 441 -7.04 1.39 -4.61
N ARG A 442 -7.10 1.89 -3.37
CA ARG A 442 -8.19 1.63 -2.42
C ARG A 442 -9.54 2.15 -2.92
N ALA A 443 -9.53 3.29 -3.61
CA ALA A 443 -10.73 3.82 -4.26
C ALA A 443 -11.33 2.82 -5.27
N ILE A 444 -10.48 2.23 -6.12
CA ILE A 444 -10.90 1.20 -7.10
C ILE A 444 -11.33 -0.08 -6.38
N GLU A 445 -10.47 -0.58 -5.49
CA GLU A 445 -10.65 -1.86 -4.79
C GLU A 445 -11.97 -1.95 -4.06
N PHE A 446 -12.36 -0.89 -3.34
CA PHE A 446 -13.60 -0.84 -2.58
C PHE A 446 -14.75 -0.15 -3.32
N ALA A 447 -14.51 0.35 -4.53
CA ALA A 447 -15.45 1.18 -5.29
C ALA A 447 -16.03 2.30 -4.40
N ARG A 448 -15.14 3.07 -3.77
CA ARG A 448 -15.47 4.21 -2.90
C ARG A 448 -14.75 5.46 -3.36
N SER A 449 -15.42 6.61 -3.27
CA SER A 449 -14.73 7.89 -3.37
C SER A 449 -13.72 7.96 -2.22
N THR A 450 -12.55 8.53 -2.48
CA THR A 450 -11.47 8.61 -1.49
C THR A 450 -10.98 10.05 -1.37
N VAL A 451 -10.85 10.52 -0.14
CA VAL A 451 -10.30 11.83 0.21
C VAL A 451 -9.05 11.61 1.03
N GLN A 452 -7.89 11.94 0.48
CA GLN A 452 -6.67 12.09 1.27
C GLN A 452 -6.46 13.57 1.55
N ALA A 453 -6.56 13.98 2.81
CA ALA A 453 -6.30 15.34 3.24
C ALA A 453 -4.97 15.34 3.99
N SER A 454 -3.91 15.84 3.35
CA SER A 454 -2.60 15.95 3.99
C SER A 454 -2.35 17.38 4.47
N THR A 455 -1.77 17.55 5.65
CA THR A 455 -1.35 18.87 6.12
C THR A 455 -0.20 19.44 5.28
N THR A 456 0.73 18.63 4.80
CA THR A 456 1.90 19.10 4.01
C THR A 456 2.27 18.21 2.82
N GLY A 457 1.69 17.02 2.70
CA GLY A 457 1.96 16.10 1.59
C GLY A 457 1.04 16.34 0.39
N ASN A 458 0.87 15.32 -0.44
CA ASN A 458 -0.15 15.35 -1.47
C ASN A 458 -1.52 15.13 -0.82
N SER A 459 -2.44 16.07 -1.03
CA SER A 459 -3.87 15.87 -0.83
C SER A 459 -4.48 15.46 -2.17
N VAL A 460 -5.40 14.50 -2.15
CA VAL A 460 -6.08 14.00 -3.36
C VAL A 460 -7.56 13.77 -3.14
N LEU A 461 -8.36 14.10 -4.15
CA LEU A 461 -9.74 13.64 -4.29
C LEU A 461 -9.77 12.58 -5.40
N VAL A 462 -10.33 11.41 -5.10
CA VAL A 462 -10.36 10.28 -6.03
C VAL A 462 -11.79 9.76 -6.15
N ARG A 463 -12.25 9.50 -7.38
CA ARG A 463 -13.53 8.86 -7.65
C ARG A 463 -13.47 7.34 -7.41
N PRO A 464 -14.61 6.65 -7.29
CA PRO A 464 -14.67 5.19 -7.07
C PRO A 464 -14.00 4.32 -8.15
N ASN A 465 -13.78 4.85 -9.36
CA ASN A 465 -13.05 4.16 -10.42
C ASN A 465 -11.53 4.47 -10.40
N GLY A 466 -11.01 5.09 -9.35
CA GLY A 466 -9.61 5.46 -9.21
C GLY A 466 -9.19 6.70 -10.00
N SER A 467 -10.11 7.36 -10.72
CA SER A 467 -9.78 8.61 -11.40
C SER A 467 -9.53 9.73 -10.41
N LEU A 468 -8.39 10.39 -10.56
CA LEU A 468 -8.01 11.55 -9.78
C LEU A 468 -8.84 12.76 -10.21
N LEU A 469 -9.59 13.33 -9.27
CA LEU A 469 -10.35 14.58 -9.45
C LEU A 469 -9.43 15.78 -9.36
N SER A 470 -8.63 15.82 -8.31
CA SER A 470 -7.70 16.89 -8.01
C SER A 470 -6.57 16.38 -7.11
N GLN A 471 -5.41 17.03 -7.21
CA GLN A 471 -4.24 16.74 -6.39
C GLN A 471 -3.44 18.02 -6.13
N SER A 472 -3.03 18.22 -4.88
CA SER A 472 -2.10 19.28 -4.51
C SER A 472 -0.62 18.88 -4.66
N GLY A 473 0.27 19.87 -4.65
CA GLY A 473 1.70 19.67 -4.45
C GLY A 473 2.07 19.39 -2.99
N ARG A 474 3.36 19.09 -2.75
CA ARG A 474 3.93 18.88 -1.41
C ARG A 474 4.47 20.21 -0.84
N MET A 475 4.49 20.33 0.48
CA MET A 475 5.05 21.44 1.26
C MET A 475 4.48 22.82 0.88
N GLN A 476 3.21 22.85 0.47
CA GLN A 476 2.48 24.06 0.10
C GLN A 476 1.10 24.06 0.76
N SER A 477 0.45 25.22 0.81
CA SER A 477 -0.96 25.33 1.17
C SER A 477 -1.85 25.10 -0.06
N ALA A 478 -2.98 24.40 0.10
CA ALA A 478 -3.93 24.15 -0.97
C ALA A 478 -5.35 23.87 -0.44
N THR A 479 -6.35 24.16 -1.26
CA THR A 479 -7.75 23.78 -1.03
C THR A 479 -8.22 22.99 -2.24
N LEU A 480 -8.71 21.77 -2.02
CA LEU A 480 -9.27 20.92 -3.06
C LEU A 480 -10.76 20.77 -2.78
N THR A 481 -11.62 21.16 -3.73
CA THR A 481 -13.07 20.89 -3.66
C THR A 481 -13.47 19.91 -4.76
N GLY A 482 -14.52 19.13 -4.50
CA GLY A 482 -15.08 18.25 -5.53
C GLY A 482 -16.29 17.45 -5.07
N ASP A 483 -17.15 17.16 -6.03
CA ASP A 483 -18.33 16.31 -5.84
C ASP A 483 -17.93 14.83 -5.85
N LEU A 484 -18.17 14.17 -4.73
CA LEU A 484 -17.84 12.77 -4.50
C LEU A 484 -19.12 11.93 -4.45
N PRO A 485 -19.28 10.96 -5.36
CA PRO A 485 -20.41 10.04 -5.31
C PRO A 485 -20.31 9.15 -4.07
N LEU A 486 -21.45 8.95 -3.41
CA LEU A 486 -21.65 8.01 -2.31
C LEU A 486 -22.08 6.65 -2.88
N ARG A 487 -21.43 5.58 -2.42
CA ARG A 487 -21.70 4.20 -2.84
C ARG A 487 -21.86 3.29 -1.63
N SER A 488 -22.84 2.41 -1.68
CA SER A 488 -23.15 1.45 -0.61
C SER A 488 -22.86 0.01 -1.02
N SER A 489 -22.90 -0.31 -2.33
CA SER A 489 -22.57 -1.64 -2.86
C SER A 489 -21.16 -2.08 -2.50
N LEU A 490 -20.99 -3.34 -2.12
CA LEU A 490 -19.70 -3.93 -1.78
C LEU A 490 -19.07 -4.60 -3.01
N THR A 491 -17.75 -4.45 -3.14
CA THR A 491 -16.96 -5.20 -4.13
C THR A 491 -16.67 -6.60 -3.59
N TRP A 492 -16.27 -7.53 -4.45
CA TRP A 492 -15.79 -8.84 -3.99
C TRP A 492 -14.52 -8.69 -3.14
N ALA A 493 -13.65 -7.74 -3.48
CA ALA A 493 -12.49 -7.41 -2.68
C ALA A 493 -12.85 -6.99 -1.25
N ALA A 494 -13.87 -6.13 -1.07
CA ALA A 494 -14.36 -5.76 0.27
C ALA A 494 -14.74 -6.99 1.10
N HIS A 495 -15.43 -7.96 0.50
CA HIS A 495 -15.84 -9.19 1.18
C HIS A 495 -14.66 -10.12 1.53
N PHE A 496 -13.66 -10.22 0.65
CA PHE A 496 -12.55 -11.16 0.82
C PHE A 496 -11.34 -10.59 1.56
N ALA A 497 -11.20 -9.27 1.64
CA ALA A 497 -10.08 -8.59 2.28
C ALA A 497 -9.71 -9.21 3.65
N PRO A 498 -10.62 -9.41 4.62
CA PRO A 498 -10.28 -9.99 5.94
C PRO A 498 -9.69 -11.42 5.92
N TYR A 499 -9.76 -12.07 4.77
CA TYR A 499 -9.29 -13.43 4.53
C TYR A 499 -8.18 -13.51 3.48
N SER A 500 -7.89 -12.43 2.75
CA SER A 500 -7.02 -12.42 1.56
C SER A 500 -5.62 -12.96 1.91
N ALA A 501 -5.00 -12.40 2.95
CA ALA A 501 -3.70 -12.82 3.48
C ALA A 501 -3.70 -14.28 3.94
N LYS A 502 -4.71 -14.68 4.72
CA LYS A 502 -4.84 -16.06 5.24
C LYS A 502 -4.98 -17.07 4.11
N ILE A 503 -5.77 -16.77 3.09
CA ILE A 503 -5.94 -17.61 1.91
C ILE A 503 -4.60 -17.76 1.18
N SER A 504 -3.87 -16.65 0.95
CA SER A 504 -2.55 -16.69 0.31
C SER A 504 -1.54 -17.53 1.09
N TRP A 505 -1.53 -17.44 2.43
CA TRP A 505 -0.65 -18.26 3.27
C TRP A 505 -1.02 -19.74 3.25
N VAL A 506 -2.31 -20.08 3.36
CA VAL A 506 -2.79 -21.47 3.30
C VAL A 506 -2.44 -22.10 1.95
N LEU A 507 -2.71 -21.40 0.84
CA LEU A 507 -2.38 -21.89 -0.49
C LEU A 507 -0.86 -22.08 -0.66
N THR A 508 -0.05 -21.15 -0.16
CA THR A 508 1.41 -21.30 -0.16
C THR A 508 1.86 -22.49 0.69
N GLY A 509 1.26 -22.68 1.86
CA GLY A 509 1.50 -23.82 2.74
C GLY A 509 1.19 -25.16 2.05
N ILE A 510 0.07 -25.26 1.33
CA ILE A 510 -0.30 -26.45 0.55
C ILE A 510 0.78 -26.76 -0.50
N LEU A 511 1.30 -25.76 -1.21
CA LEU A 511 2.39 -25.95 -2.18
C LEU A 511 3.67 -26.49 -1.52
N LEU A 512 4.03 -25.98 -0.34
CA LEU A 512 5.19 -26.44 0.42
C LEU A 512 5.02 -27.88 0.91
N VAL A 513 3.83 -28.23 1.39
CA VAL A 513 3.48 -29.61 1.80
C VAL A 513 3.55 -30.56 0.61
N ALA A 514 3.01 -30.18 -0.55
CA ALA A 514 3.09 -30.96 -1.78
C ALA A 514 4.55 -31.20 -2.21
N LEU A 515 5.42 -30.19 -2.06
CA LEU A 515 6.86 -30.32 -2.33
C LEU A 515 7.52 -31.30 -1.36
N ALA A 516 7.19 -31.25 -0.07
CA ALA A 516 7.71 -32.16 0.94
C ALA A 516 7.32 -33.61 0.64
N PHE A 517 6.03 -33.88 0.39
CA PHE A 517 5.54 -35.22 0.02
C PHE A 517 6.23 -35.76 -1.24
N GLN A 518 6.38 -34.94 -2.27
CA GLN A 518 7.04 -35.37 -3.51
C GLN A 518 8.53 -35.68 -3.27
N THR A 519 9.19 -34.92 -2.40
CA THR A 519 10.61 -35.11 -2.04
C THR A 519 10.82 -36.41 -1.26
N ILE A 520 9.94 -36.68 -0.28
CA ILE A 520 9.94 -37.93 0.50
C ILE A 520 9.63 -39.14 -0.41
N SER A 521 8.63 -39.03 -1.28
CA SER A 521 8.26 -40.10 -2.22
C SER A 521 9.42 -40.47 -3.14
N ARG A 522 10.17 -39.46 -3.61
CA ARG A 522 11.36 -39.67 -4.45
C ARG A 522 12.54 -40.27 -3.70
N SER A 523 12.72 -39.97 -2.41
CA SER A 523 13.79 -40.57 -1.60
C SER A 523 13.52 -42.05 -1.32
N HIS A 524 12.27 -42.42 -1.01
CA HIS A 524 11.88 -43.82 -0.84
C HIS A 524 12.03 -44.64 -2.12
N ARG A 525 11.64 -44.10 -3.29
CA ARG A 525 11.84 -44.76 -4.60
C ARG A 525 13.29 -44.91 -5.03
N LYS A 526 14.22 -44.16 -4.43
CA LYS A 526 15.68 -44.31 -4.69
C LYS A 526 16.36 -45.29 -3.72
N ARG A 527 15.70 -45.61 -2.60
CA ARG A 527 16.18 -46.56 -1.58
C ARG A 527 15.68 -47.99 -1.84
N ARG A 528 14.57 -48.13 -2.56
CA ARG A 528 14.15 -49.37 -3.22
C ARG A 528 14.80 -49.44 -4.58
#